data_AF-A0A554M443-F1
#
_entry.id   AF-A0A554M443-F1
#
_cell.length_a   1.000
_cell.length_b   1.000
_cell.length_c   1.000
_cell.angle_alpha   90.00
_cell.angle_beta   90.00
_cell.angle_gamma   90.00
#
_symmetry.space_group_name_H-M   'P 1'
#
loop_
_entity.id
_entity.type
_entity.pdbx_description
1 polymer ?
#
loop_
_entity_poly.entity_id
_entity_poly.type
_entity_poly.pdbx_seq_one_letter_code
_entity_poly.pdbx_strand_id
1 'polypeptide(L)'
;MPRPLLHSARKSLQWLTVSLGVLTLAVVSTAVEQGTSVEGRLLPPHMRGAIPWKTISADQMGKGTTAPADTNVIIQIPDDAKQMTLDVLTGYRGKDIRFWGYCFPENYDRDSALTKKRFPGTVFLSKRERELRLEQQMNLRQQHFTVENNLTEEDLNQERVYRGSIRHQQEVFRGGTSCFLMTERPLPIGTDNDKDRANTAIERDVGSDPQNADTDADGVQDGAETFFLATNPVLRDSDGDGLIDGIEDKNFNGRRDLDETDATKWDTDADGLCDGLCKVEKGQKLRGEDKNINGVLDEGEFNPLLIDSDGDDILDLQEVFVCELGGGTDC
;
A
#
# COMPACT_ATOMS: atom_id res chain seq x y z
N MET A 1 38.09 -75.89 -4.89
CA MET A 1 36.65 -75.63 -4.64
C MET A 1 36.46 -74.14 -4.42
N PRO A 2 35.36 -73.53 -4.90
CA PRO A 2 35.42 -72.29 -5.67
C PRO A 2 35.35 -71.01 -4.84
N ARG A 3 36.02 -69.96 -5.35
CA ARG A 3 35.79 -68.55 -5.00
C ARG A 3 34.42 -68.11 -5.52
N PRO A 4 33.60 -67.46 -4.69
CA PRO A 4 33.05 -66.16 -5.08
C PRO A 4 32.93 -65.25 -3.85
N LEU A 5 33.12 -63.93 -3.91
CA LEU A 5 32.03 -62.98 -4.14
C LEU A 5 32.57 -61.53 -4.32
N LEU A 6 33.90 -61.33 -4.30
CA LEU A 6 34.49 -59.98 -4.36
C LEU A 6 34.70 -59.45 -5.80
N HIS A 7 34.62 -60.30 -6.82
CA HIS A 7 34.81 -59.89 -8.22
C HIS A 7 33.55 -59.28 -8.84
N SER A 8 32.36 -59.72 -8.40
CA SER A 8 31.07 -59.15 -8.84
C SER A 8 30.89 -57.74 -8.30
N ALA A 9 31.18 -57.53 -7.01
CA ALA A 9 31.07 -56.23 -6.35
C ALA A 9 32.04 -55.16 -6.92
N ARG A 10 33.26 -55.55 -7.31
CA ARG A 10 34.21 -54.63 -7.95
C ARG A 10 33.78 -54.25 -9.37
N LYS A 11 33.24 -55.20 -10.14
CA LYS A 11 32.68 -54.91 -11.47
C LYS A 11 31.44 -54.03 -11.33
N SER A 12 30.52 -54.33 -10.42
CA SER A 12 29.33 -53.50 -10.23
C SER A 12 29.66 -52.08 -9.76
N LEU A 13 30.67 -51.90 -8.88
CA LEU A 13 31.17 -50.57 -8.52
C LEU A 13 31.80 -49.84 -9.70
N GLN A 14 32.59 -50.53 -10.53
CA GLN A 14 33.18 -49.93 -11.74
C GLN A 14 32.10 -49.53 -12.76
N TRP A 15 31.07 -50.34 -12.94
CA TRP A 15 29.92 -49.99 -13.80
C TRP A 15 29.11 -48.84 -13.22
N LEU A 16 28.96 -48.74 -11.89
CA LEU A 16 28.32 -47.60 -11.22
C LEU A 16 29.12 -46.31 -11.33
N THR A 17 30.45 -46.34 -11.23
CA THR A 17 31.28 -45.13 -11.39
C THR A 17 31.33 -44.68 -12.84
N VAL A 18 31.33 -45.62 -13.79
CA VAL A 18 31.27 -45.29 -15.23
C VAL A 18 29.88 -44.76 -15.59
N SER A 19 28.80 -45.34 -15.07
CA SER A 19 27.45 -44.85 -15.34
C SER A 19 27.21 -43.46 -14.70
N LEU A 20 27.70 -43.22 -13.48
CA LEU A 20 27.61 -41.91 -12.83
C LEU A 20 28.50 -40.87 -13.54
N GLY A 21 29.66 -41.28 -14.06
CA GLY A 21 30.53 -40.43 -14.89
C GLY A 21 29.90 -40.05 -16.22
N VAL A 22 29.23 -40.98 -16.90
CA VAL A 22 28.51 -40.72 -18.15
C VAL A 22 27.26 -39.89 -17.89
N LEU A 23 26.54 -40.11 -16.79
CA LEU A 23 25.37 -39.32 -16.41
C LEU A 23 25.76 -37.87 -16.08
N THR A 24 26.87 -37.66 -15.37
CA THR A 24 27.36 -36.31 -15.04
C THR A 24 27.88 -35.58 -16.27
N LEU A 25 28.59 -36.25 -17.19
CA LEU A 25 28.99 -35.65 -18.47
C LEU A 25 27.79 -35.34 -19.38
N ALA A 26 26.74 -36.18 -19.39
CA ALA A 26 25.52 -35.92 -20.16
C ALA A 26 24.69 -34.75 -19.56
N VAL A 27 24.65 -34.62 -18.22
CA VAL A 27 24.02 -33.47 -17.56
C VAL A 27 24.81 -32.18 -17.80
N VAL A 28 26.14 -32.26 -17.80
CA VAL A 28 26.98 -31.08 -18.10
C VAL A 28 26.93 -30.73 -19.59
N SER A 29 26.91 -31.70 -20.52
CA SER A 29 26.81 -31.37 -21.95
C SER A 29 25.43 -30.82 -22.32
N THR A 30 24.35 -31.32 -21.71
CA THR A 30 23.00 -30.73 -21.89
C THR A 30 22.90 -29.34 -21.26
N ALA A 31 23.57 -29.08 -20.12
CA ALA A 31 23.64 -27.76 -19.51
C ALA A 31 24.47 -26.75 -20.33
N VAL A 32 25.52 -27.21 -21.04
CA VAL A 32 26.38 -26.39 -21.90
C VAL A 32 25.74 -26.14 -23.27
N GLU A 33 25.04 -27.11 -23.86
CA GLU A 33 24.25 -26.89 -25.10
C GLU A 33 23.00 -26.03 -24.89
N GLN A 34 22.49 -25.93 -23.65
CA GLN A 34 21.39 -25.02 -23.28
C GLN A 34 21.85 -23.64 -22.77
N GLY A 35 23.13 -23.28 -22.93
CA GLY A 35 23.61 -21.90 -22.73
C GLY A 35 23.41 -21.35 -21.32
N THR A 36 23.47 -22.20 -20.29
CA THR A 36 23.30 -21.74 -18.90
C THR A 36 24.63 -21.21 -18.36
N SER A 37 24.87 -19.90 -18.52
CA SER A 37 25.77 -19.20 -17.62
C SER A 37 25.18 -19.26 -16.21
N VAL A 38 26.06 -19.23 -15.21
CA VAL A 38 25.75 -19.37 -13.77
C VAL A 38 24.96 -18.16 -13.22
N GLU A 39 24.41 -17.30 -14.09
CA GLU A 39 23.67 -16.08 -13.73
C GLU A 39 22.16 -16.30 -13.53
N GLY A 40 21.69 -17.54 -13.61
CA GLY A 40 20.27 -17.91 -13.54
C GLY A 40 19.76 -18.32 -12.16
N ARG A 41 20.17 -17.67 -11.06
CA ARG A 41 19.48 -17.79 -9.77
C ARG A 41 18.69 -16.51 -9.55
N LEU A 42 17.51 -16.43 -10.18
CA LEU A 42 16.29 -15.68 -9.81
C LEU A 42 15.39 -15.53 -11.07
N LEU A 43 14.22 -16.19 -11.02
CA LEU A 43 13.02 -16.09 -11.86
C LEU A 43 12.92 -16.91 -13.19
N PRO A 44 11.83 -17.69 -13.37
CA PRO A 44 11.54 -18.44 -14.60
C PRO A 44 11.33 -17.56 -15.85
N PRO A 45 11.63 -18.05 -17.07
CA PRO A 45 11.57 -17.28 -18.32
C PRO A 45 10.20 -16.68 -18.67
N HIS A 46 9.09 -17.31 -18.26
CA HIS A 46 7.73 -16.79 -18.48
C HIS A 46 7.35 -15.66 -17.51
N MET A 47 8.15 -15.43 -16.46
CA MET A 47 8.04 -14.28 -15.55
C MET A 47 9.00 -13.14 -15.93
N ARG A 48 9.71 -13.25 -17.06
CA ARG A 48 10.57 -12.20 -17.62
C ARG A 48 9.81 -11.35 -18.63
N GLY A 49 8.65 -10.82 -18.25
CA GLY A 49 8.08 -9.70 -18.99
C GLY A 49 9.05 -8.53 -18.93
N ALA A 50 9.34 -7.87 -20.05
CA ALA A 50 10.04 -6.58 -20.01
C ALA A 50 9.14 -5.61 -19.24
N ILE A 51 9.63 -5.07 -18.12
CA ILE A 51 8.90 -4.06 -17.35
C ILE A 51 8.56 -2.90 -18.30
N PRO A 52 7.27 -2.52 -18.43
CA PRO A 52 6.85 -1.51 -19.39
C PRO A 52 7.45 -0.15 -19.08
N TRP A 53 7.49 0.72 -20.09
CA TRP A 53 7.93 2.11 -19.96
C TRP A 53 6.75 3.05 -20.16
N LYS A 54 6.64 4.07 -19.30
CA LYS A 54 5.67 5.16 -19.43
C LYS A 54 6.39 6.50 -19.23
N THR A 55 6.07 7.48 -20.06
CA THR A 55 6.54 8.86 -19.88
C THR A 55 5.34 9.71 -19.48
N ILE A 56 5.52 10.52 -18.43
CA ILE A 56 4.58 11.53 -17.96
C ILE A 56 5.18 12.89 -18.33
N SER A 57 4.55 13.57 -19.27
CA SER A 57 4.98 14.91 -19.69
C SER A 57 4.62 15.98 -18.66
N ALA A 58 5.22 17.16 -18.79
CA ALA A 58 4.88 18.32 -17.97
C ALA A 58 3.39 18.71 -18.05
N ASP A 59 2.77 18.61 -19.24
CA ASP A 59 1.32 18.88 -19.42
C ASP A 59 0.45 17.86 -18.67
N GLN A 60 0.83 16.58 -18.70
CA GLN A 60 0.11 15.54 -17.95
C GLN A 60 0.26 15.74 -16.44
N MET A 61 1.44 16.15 -15.98
CA MET A 61 1.65 16.49 -14.57
C MET A 61 0.81 17.70 -14.15
N GLY A 62 0.74 18.74 -15.00
CA GLY A 62 -0.07 19.94 -14.73
C GLY A 62 -1.57 19.67 -14.63
N LYS A 63 -2.08 18.64 -15.32
CA LYS A 63 -3.49 18.22 -15.26
C LYS A 63 -3.79 17.16 -14.19
N GLY A 64 -2.77 16.74 -13.45
CA GLY A 64 -2.82 15.53 -12.63
C GLY A 64 -2.69 14.25 -13.48
N THR A 65 -2.03 13.24 -12.94
CA THR A 65 -1.96 11.89 -13.53
C THR A 65 -1.63 10.84 -12.48
N THR A 66 -1.66 9.57 -12.88
CA THR A 66 -1.27 8.44 -12.03
C THR A 66 -0.12 7.66 -12.67
N ALA A 67 0.98 7.57 -11.94
CA ALA A 67 2.08 6.68 -12.27
C ALA A 67 1.66 5.23 -11.96
N PRO A 68 1.67 4.32 -12.94
CA PRO A 68 1.29 2.92 -12.72
C PRO A 68 2.32 2.21 -11.84
N ALA A 69 1.84 1.22 -11.08
CA ALA A 69 2.69 0.29 -10.34
C ALA A 69 3.61 -0.50 -11.28
N ASP A 70 4.75 -0.97 -10.75
CA ASP A 70 5.65 -1.93 -11.39
C ASP A 70 6.00 -1.57 -12.85
N THR A 71 6.18 -0.27 -13.12
CA THR A 71 6.43 0.29 -14.44
C THR A 71 7.60 1.27 -14.37
N ASN A 72 8.47 1.26 -15.39
CA ASN A 72 9.51 2.27 -15.53
C ASN A 72 8.88 3.60 -15.95
N VAL A 73 8.78 4.55 -15.01
CA VAL A 73 8.17 5.86 -15.28
C VAL A 73 9.24 6.93 -15.43
N ILE A 74 9.15 7.74 -16.49
CA ILE A 74 9.89 8.99 -16.60
C ILE A 74 8.91 10.14 -16.36
N ILE A 75 9.18 10.97 -15.36
CA ILE A 75 8.43 12.19 -15.08
C ILE A 75 9.23 13.41 -15.53
N GLN A 76 8.57 14.33 -16.24
CA GLN A 76 9.13 15.61 -16.65
C GLN A 76 8.49 16.71 -15.82
N ILE A 77 9.32 17.43 -15.06
CA ILE A 77 8.83 18.51 -14.20
C ILE A 77 8.68 19.79 -15.05
N PRO A 78 7.53 20.46 -15.02
CA PRO A 78 7.28 21.66 -15.81
C PRO A 78 8.37 22.73 -15.62
N ASP A 79 8.83 23.35 -16.71
CA ASP A 79 9.92 24.34 -16.67
C ASP A 79 9.59 25.59 -15.83
N ASP A 80 8.31 25.93 -15.71
CA ASP A 80 7.78 27.05 -14.93
C ASP A 80 7.63 26.72 -13.44
N ALA A 81 7.75 25.45 -13.04
CA ALA A 81 7.70 25.05 -11.64
C ALA A 81 8.94 25.56 -10.89
N LYS A 82 8.73 26.52 -9.98
CA LYS A 82 9.83 27.09 -9.17
C LYS A 82 10.53 26.01 -8.35
N GLN A 83 9.80 25.42 -7.40
CA GLN A 83 10.23 24.31 -6.56
C GLN A 83 9.01 23.52 -6.08
N MET A 84 9.15 22.20 -5.99
CA MET A 84 8.12 21.31 -5.45
C MET A 84 8.76 20.31 -4.49
N THR A 85 8.11 20.01 -3.36
CA THR A 85 8.61 18.98 -2.44
C THR A 85 8.22 17.59 -2.94
N LEU A 86 8.94 16.56 -2.49
CA LEU A 86 8.60 15.17 -2.80
C LEU A 86 7.17 14.83 -2.38
N ASP A 87 6.76 15.32 -1.20
CA ASP A 87 5.42 15.09 -0.66
C ASP A 87 4.36 15.70 -1.60
N VAL A 88 4.50 16.97 -2.00
CA VAL A 88 3.56 17.61 -2.93
C VAL A 88 3.54 16.90 -4.29
N LEU A 89 4.71 16.55 -4.83
CA LEU A 89 4.82 15.85 -6.12
C LEU A 89 4.07 14.52 -6.13
N THR A 90 3.95 13.86 -4.98
CA THR A 90 3.42 12.50 -4.84
C THR A 90 2.10 12.44 -4.06
N GLY A 91 1.39 13.57 -3.92
CA GLY A 91 0.11 13.64 -3.22
C GLY A 91 0.20 13.18 -1.75
N TYR A 92 1.32 13.46 -1.09
CA TYR A 92 1.63 13.06 0.29
C TYR A 92 1.62 11.53 0.54
N ARG A 93 1.59 10.69 -0.52
CA ARG A 93 1.50 9.23 -0.42
C ARG A 93 2.81 8.54 -0.04
N GLY A 94 3.89 9.29 0.20
CA GLY A 94 5.19 8.74 0.55
C GLY A 94 5.25 7.97 1.88
N LYS A 95 4.25 8.12 2.76
CA LYS A 95 4.12 7.31 4.00
C LYS A 95 3.49 5.94 3.74
N ASP A 96 2.55 5.87 2.82
CA ASP A 96 1.77 4.65 2.57
C ASP A 96 2.35 3.82 1.43
N ILE A 97 2.89 4.48 0.41
CA ILE A 97 3.36 3.84 -0.83
C ILE A 97 4.89 3.85 -0.87
N ARG A 98 5.48 2.67 -1.07
CA ARG A 98 6.89 2.56 -1.36
C ARG A 98 7.16 2.94 -2.81
N PHE A 99 7.98 3.96 -2.98
CA PHE A 99 8.57 4.31 -4.26
C PHE A 99 10.00 4.78 -4.08
N TRP A 100 10.73 4.73 -5.18
CA TRP A 100 12.07 5.31 -5.32
C TRP A 100 12.21 5.91 -6.71
N GLY A 101 13.12 6.86 -6.82
CA GLY A 101 13.43 7.43 -8.11
C GLY A 101 14.77 8.14 -8.13
N TYR A 102 15.08 8.63 -9.32
CA TYR A 102 16.37 9.22 -9.64
C TYR A 102 16.20 10.39 -10.59
N CYS A 103 16.72 11.55 -10.24
CA CYS A 103 16.66 12.73 -11.09
C CYS A 103 17.99 12.99 -11.78
N PHE A 104 17.89 13.31 -13.07
CA PHE A 104 19.01 13.82 -13.83
C PHE A 104 19.23 15.30 -13.48
N PRO A 105 20.49 15.78 -13.45
CA PRO A 105 20.78 17.19 -13.26
C PRO A 105 20.18 18.03 -14.41
N GLU A 106 19.78 19.27 -14.14
CA GLU A 106 19.17 20.21 -15.13
C GLU A 106 19.99 20.30 -16.43
N ASN A 107 21.32 20.29 -16.32
CA ASN A 107 22.26 20.31 -17.45
C ASN A 107 22.88 18.94 -17.71
N TYR A 108 22.07 17.88 -17.77
CA TYR A 108 22.56 16.54 -18.04
C TYR A 108 23.10 16.43 -19.48
N ASP A 109 24.41 16.49 -19.61
CA ASP A 109 25.13 16.13 -20.82
C ASP A 109 25.65 14.69 -20.70
N ARG A 110 25.21 13.83 -21.62
CA ARG A 110 25.59 12.42 -21.68
C ARG A 110 27.10 12.24 -21.84
N ASP A 111 27.75 13.08 -22.64
CA ASP A 111 29.17 12.92 -22.96
C ASP A 111 30.04 13.34 -21.75
N SER A 112 29.65 14.41 -21.07
CA SER A 112 30.22 14.81 -19.78
C SER A 112 29.93 13.84 -18.63
N ALA A 113 28.84 13.08 -18.69
CA ALA A 113 28.50 12.05 -17.69
C ALA A 113 29.39 10.81 -17.82
N LEU A 114 29.68 10.37 -19.05
CA LEU A 114 30.53 9.19 -19.32
C LEU A 114 31.99 9.37 -18.88
N THR A 115 32.45 10.62 -18.78
CA THR A 115 33.83 10.94 -18.35
C THR A 115 33.99 11.07 -16.83
N LYS A 116 32.90 11.18 -16.07
CA LYS A 116 32.93 11.32 -14.61
C LYS A 116 32.84 9.95 -13.92
N LYS A 117 33.69 9.71 -12.92
CA LYS A 117 33.68 8.47 -12.08
C LYS A 117 32.51 8.37 -11.08
N ARG A 118 31.62 9.36 -11.02
CA ARG A 118 30.49 9.41 -10.08
C ARG A 118 29.17 9.36 -10.85
N PHE A 119 28.21 8.59 -10.33
CA PHE A 119 26.86 8.54 -10.90
C PHE A 119 26.21 9.93 -10.82
N PRO A 120 25.83 10.55 -11.96
CA PRO A 120 25.49 11.97 -12.02
C PRO A 120 24.01 12.24 -11.75
N GLY A 121 23.65 12.65 -10.54
CA GLY A 121 22.25 12.96 -10.17
C GLY A 121 21.95 12.71 -8.70
N THR A 122 20.67 12.65 -8.37
CA THR A 122 20.17 12.53 -7.00
C THR A 122 19.06 11.49 -6.90
N VAL A 123 19.03 10.77 -5.78
CA VAL A 123 18.03 9.73 -5.51
C VAL A 123 16.97 10.32 -4.60
N PHE A 124 15.72 9.94 -4.77
CA PHE A 124 14.67 10.23 -3.80
C PHE A 124 13.94 8.95 -3.42
N LEU A 125 13.57 8.84 -2.15
CA LEU A 125 12.91 7.68 -1.59
C LEU A 125 11.68 8.14 -0.83
N SER A 126 10.58 7.41 -0.97
CA SER A 126 9.41 7.52 -0.09
C SER A 126 9.81 7.39 1.39
N LYS A 127 8.98 7.92 2.30
CA LYS A 127 9.16 7.73 3.75
C LYS A 127 9.08 6.24 4.09
N ARG A 128 8.12 5.52 3.50
CA ARG A 128 7.95 4.07 3.66
C ARG A 128 9.19 3.27 3.28
N GLU A 129 9.82 3.58 2.13
CA GLU A 129 11.04 2.90 1.69
C GLU A 129 12.21 3.14 2.66
N ARG A 130 12.33 4.35 3.20
CA ARG A 130 13.39 4.69 4.15
C ARG A 130 13.23 3.95 5.47
N GLU A 131 12.01 3.89 5.98
CA GLU A 131 11.68 3.14 7.20
C GLU A 131 11.97 1.64 7.03
N LEU A 132 11.57 1.04 5.91
CA LEU A 132 11.85 -0.38 5.62
C LEU A 132 13.36 -0.67 5.54
N ARG A 133 14.14 0.20 4.90
CA ARG A 133 15.61 0.05 4.86
C ARG A 133 16.24 0.17 6.24
N LEU A 134 15.73 1.09 7.05
CA LEU A 134 16.18 1.26 8.42
C LEU A 134 15.90 0.00 9.24
N GLU A 135 14.69 -0.54 9.14
CA GLU A 135 14.28 -1.78 9.82
C GLU A 135 15.14 -2.98 9.39
N GLN A 136 15.36 -3.17 8.08
CA GLN A 136 16.23 -4.22 7.57
C GLN A 136 17.67 -4.11 8.10
N GLN A 137 18.20 -2.89 8.17
CA GLN A 137 19.54 -2.65 8.69
C GLN A 137 19.62 -2.94 10.20
N MET A 138 18.57 -2.61 10.97
CA MET A 138 18.47 -2.97 12.39
C MET A 138 18.43 -4.50 12.56
N ASN A 139 17.62 -5.20 11.76
CA ASN A 139 17.49 -6.65 11.81
C ASN A 139 18.80 -7.38 11.48
N LEU A 140 19.53 -6.95 10.43
CA LEU A 140 20.84 -7.51 10.09
C LEU A 140 21.87 -7.35 11.22
N ARG A 141 21.79 -6.26 12.00
CA ARG A 141 22.66 -6.04 13.16
C ARG A 141 22.26 -6.88 14.37
N GLN A 142 20.97 -7.07 14.64
CA GLN A 142 20.51 -7.97 15.70
C GLN A 142 20.96 -9.41 15.46
N GLN A 143 21.05 -9.85 14.20
CA GLN A 143 21.57 -11.18 13.85
C GLN A 143 23.05 -11.39 14.15
N HIS A 144 23.84 -10.33 14.38
CA HIS A 144 25.25 -10.41 14.76
C HIS A 144 25.47 -10.48 16.29
N PHE A 145 24.46 -10.92 17.05
CA PHE A 145 24.63 -11.23 18.47
C PHE A 145 25.60 -12.42 18.64
N THR A 146 26.84 -12.13 19.01
CA THR A 146 27.83 -13.13 19.43
C THR A 146 27.88 -13.16 20.96
N VAL A 147 27.66 -14.33 21.56
CA VAL A 147 27.79 -14.58 23.02
C VAL A 147 29.21 -14.26 23.53
N GLU A 148 30.19 -14.17 22.64
CA GLU A 148 31.61 -14.02 22.96
C GLU A 148 32.03 -12.59 23.34
N ASN A 149 31.16 -11.59 23.15
CA ASN A 149 31.43 -10.21 23.57
C ASN A 149 30.44 -9.82 24.68
N ASN A 150 30.97 -9.53 25.88
CA ASN A 150 30.18 -8.97 26.97
C ASN A 150 29.62 -7.61 26.53
N LEU A 151 28.29 -7.49 26.53
CA LEU A 151 27.60 -6.22 26.32
C LEU A 151 28.04 -5.23 27.39
N THR A 152 28.45 -4.03 26.99
CA THR A 152 28.74 -2.95 27.92
C THR A 152 27.45 -2.25 28.33
N GLU A 153 27.45 -1.58 29.50
CA GLU A 153 26.33 -0.73 29.94
C GLU A 153 26.02 0.38 28.90
N GLU A 154 27.01 0.76 28.11
CA GLU A 154 26.90 1.72 27.01
C GLU A 154 26.22 1.11 25.76
N ASP A 155 26.42 -0.18 25.47
CA ASP A 155 25.69 -0.89 24.42
C ASP A 155 24.21 -1.08 24.77
N LEU A 156 23.91 -1.25 26.06
CA LEU A 156 22.55 -1.43 26.58
C LEU A 156 21.77 -0.11 26.64
N ASN A 157 22.45 1.02 26.84
CA ASN A 157 21.83 2.33 27.05
C ASN A 157 22.01 3.30 25.87
N GLN A 158 22.65 2.90 24.77
CA GLN A 158 22.72 3.73 23.58
C GLN A 158 21.37 3.75 22.85
N GLU A 159 20.63 4.84 23.00
CA GLU A 159 19.67 5.28 21.97
C GLU A 159 20.46 5.63 20.71
N ARG A 160 20.76 4.62 19.87
CA ARG A 160 21.42 4.84 18.57
C ARG A 160 20.42 5.51 17.63
N VAL A 161 20.30 6.83 17.71
CA VAL A 161 19.60 7.66 16.73
C VAL A 161 20.33 7.52 15.41
N TYR A 162 19.93 6.54 14.60
CA TYR A 162 20.54 6.33 13.30
C TYR A 162 20.05 7.40 12.34
N ARG A 163 20.83 8.48 12.23
CA ARG A 163 20.73 9.39 11.09
C ARG A 163 21.41 8.72 9.90
N GLY A 164 20.70 7.77 9.29
CA GLY A 164 21.02 7.27 7.96
C GLY A 164 20.87 8.39 6.95
N SER A 165 21.81 9.33 6.95
CA SER A 165 21.84 10.43 6.01
C SER A 165 22.18 9.85 4.65
N ILE A 166 21.17 9.53 3.85
CA ILE A 166 21.34 9.26 2.43
C ILE A 166 21.90 10.55 1.83
N ARG A 167 23.22 10.59 1.61
CA ARG A 167 23.97 11.79 1.21
C ARG A 167 23.48 12.46 -0.08
N HIS A 168 22.59 11.79 -0.83
CA HIS A 168 22.04 12.26 -2.10
C HIS A 168 20.51 12.20 -2.14
N GLN A 169 19.84 12.27 -0.98
CA GLN A 169 18.38 12.33 -0.92
C GLN A 169 17.87 13.68 -1.41
N GLN A 170 17.12 13.67 -2.50
CA GLN A 170 16.41 14.82 -3.00
C GLN A 170 15.00 14.85 -2.42
N GLU A 171 14.68 15.97 -1.76
CA GLU A 171 13.31 16.25 -1.29
C GLU A 171 12.68 17.45 -2.01
N VAL A 172 13.48 18.18 -2.79
CA VAL A 172 13.05 19.37 -3.52
C VAL A 172 13.40 19.21 -4.99
N PHE A 173 12.41 19.39 -5.84
CA PHE A 173 12.47 19.27 -7.28
C PHE A 173 12.32 20.65 -7.92
N ARG A 174 12.98 20.85 -9.07
CA ARG A 174 12.99 22.11 -9.81
C ARG A 174 12.45 21.89 -11.21
N GLY A 175 11.89 22.93 -11.82
CA GLY A 175 11.42 22.89 -13.19
C GLY A 175 12.50 22.48 -14.19
N GLY A 176 12.07 21.78 -15.24
CA GLY A 176 12.95 21.26 -16.30
C GLY A 176 13.76 20.02 -15.92
N THR A 177 13.65 19.53 -14.69
CA THR A 177 14.28 18.26 -14.31
C THR A 177 13.46 17.06 -14.83
N SER A 178 14.18 16.06 -15.33
CA SER A 178 13.61 14.76 -15.66
C SER A 178 14.00 13.74 -14.61
N CYS A 179 13.03 12.98 -14.12
CA CYS A 179 13.27 11.97 -13.10
C CYS A 179 12.72 10.61 -13.52
N PHE A 180 13.46 9.56 -13.23
CA PHE A 180 12.97 8.20 -13.21
C PHE A 180 12.21 7.94 -11.90
N LEU A 181 11.13 7.18 -11.98
CA LEU A 181 10.29 6.77 -10.86
C LEU A 181 9.89 5.30 -11.02
N MET A 182 9.92 4.57 -9.91
CA MET A 182 9.36 3.23 -9.77
C MET A 182 8.54 3.20 -8.47
N THR A 183 7.32 2.70 -8.54
CA THR A 183 6.36 2.66 -7.43
C THR A 183 5.72 1.29 -7.33
N GLU A 184 5.46 0.81 -6.11
CA GLU A 184 4.83 -0.50 -5.89
C GLU A 184 3.30 -0.49 -6.09
N ARG A 185 2.70 0.69 -6.03
CA ARG A 185 1.25 0.92 -6.19
C ARG A 185 1.03 2.14 -7.08
N PRO A 186 -0.15 2.26 -7.73
CA PRO A 186 -0.50 3.47 -8.47
C PRO A 186 -0.27 4.71 -7.61
N LEU A 187 0.54 5.65 -8.11
CA LEU A 187 0.95 6.83 -7.38
C LEU A 187 0.35 8.08 -8.06
N PRO A 188 -0.53 8.82 -7.38
CA PRO A 188 -0.98 10.13 -7.83
C PRO A 188 0.20 11.09 -7.96
N ILE A 189 0.31 11.78 -9.09
CA ILE A 189 1.35 12.77 -9.35
C ILE A 189 0.73 13.98 -10.03
N GLY A 190 1.15 15.17 -9.62
CA GLY A 190 0.77 16.41 -10.29
C GLY A 190 -0.07 17.32 -9.41
N THR A 191 -0.87 18.16 -10.07
CA THR A 191 -1.60 19.26 -9.42
C THR A 191 -2.76 18.77 -8.54
N ASP A 192 -2.79 19.30 -7.34
CA ASP A 192 -3.80 19.15 -6.28
C ASP A 192 -4.12 20.59 -5.81
N ASN A 193 -5.29 21.11 -6.16
CA ASN A 193 -5.57 22.56 -6.03
C ASN A 193 -6.10 22.94 -4.65
N ASP A 194 -6.97 22.11 -4.08
CA ASP A 194 -7.63 22.30 -2.78
C ASP A 194 -6.90 21.59 -1.64
N LYS A 195 -5.91 20.74 -1.95
CA LYS A 195 -4.92 20.16 -1.02
C LYS A 195 -5.51 19.09 -0.13
N ASP A 196 -6.43 18.33 -0.67
CA ASP A 196 -7.15 17.23 -0.03
C ASP A 196 -6.44 15.87 -0.22
N ARG A 197 -5.32 15.86 -0.96
CA ARG A 197 -4.46 14.72 -1.35
C ARG A 197 -4.93 13.95 -2.57
N ALA A 198 -6.10 14.23 -3.13
CA ALA A 198 -6.45 13.85 -4.49
C ALA A 198 -5.78 14.81 -5.48
N ASN A 199 -5.58 14.38 -6.72
CA ASN A 199 -5.11 15.28 -7.76
C ASN A 199 -6.24 15.49 -8.77
N THR A 200 -6.12 16.52 -9.60
CA THR A 200 -7.16 16.91 -10.56
C THR A 200 -7.54 15.83 -11.57
N ALA A 201 -6.70 14.80 -11.77
CA ALA A 201 -7.08 13.65 -12.58
C ALA A 201 -7.94 12.66 -11.81
N ILE A 202 -7.61 12.41 -10.54
CA ILE A 202 -8.34 11.48 -9.67
C ILE A 202 -9.71 12.05 -9.34
N GLU A 203 -9.80 13.33 -8.97
CA GLU A 203 -11.06 14.02 -8.71
C GLU A 203 -11.99 13.94 -9.92
N ARG A 204 -11.46 14.15 -11.14
CA ARG A 204 -12.23 13.97 -12.38
C ARG A 204 -12.71 12.54 -12.60
N ASP A 205 -11.90 11.55 -12.22
CA ASP A 205 -12.21 10.14 -12.41
C ASP A 205 -13.29 9.67 -11.42
N VAL A 206 -13.29 10.18 -10.18
CA VAL A 206 -14.33 9.89 -9.16
C VAL A 206 -15.55 10.81 -9.25
N GLY A 207 -15.42 11.95 -9.91
CA GLY A 207 -16.51 12.92 -10.12
C GLY A 207 -16.55 14.06 -9.10
N SER A 208 -15.55 14.17 -8.23
CA SER A 208 -15.46 15.23 -7.23
C SER A 208 -14.93 16.56 -7.82
N ASP A 209 -15.11 17.68 -7.13
CA ASP A 209 -14.75 19.02 -7.62
C ASP A 209 -13.27 19.35 -7.33
N PRO A 210 -12.40 19.52 -8.35
CA PRO A 210 -10.97 19.80 -8.17
C PRO A 210 -10.58 21.12 -7.49
N GLN A 211 -11.54 21.82 -6.90
CA GLN A 211 -11.37 23.09 -6.19
C GLN A 211 -12.06 23.07 -4.83
N ASN A 212 -12.67 21.95 -4.44
CA ASN A 212 -13.36 21.77 -3.19
C ASN A 212 -12.91 20.46 -2.52
N ALA A 213 -12.18 20.60 -1.41
CA ALA A 213 -11.56 19.47 -0.71
C ALA A 213 -12.55 18.47 -0.07
N ASP A 214 -13.85 18.79 -0.04
CA ASP A 214 -14.95 18.01 0.53
C ASP A 214 -16.20 18.34 -0.33
N THR A 215 -16.39 17.57 -1.39
CA THR A 215 -17.28 17.89 -2.49
C THR A 215 -18.75 17.77 -2.11
N ASP A 216 -19.12 16.80 -1.28
CA ASP A 216 -20.50 16.60 -0.84
C ASP A 216 -20.82 17.23 0.53
N ALA A 217 -19.81 17.76 1.23
CA ALA A 217 -19.93 18.47 2.50
C ALA A 217 -20.48 17.59 3.63
N ASP A 218 -19.95 16.38 3.74
CA ASP A 218 -20.20 15.49 4.87
C ASP A 218 -19.17 15.66 6.02
N GLY A 219 -18.01 16.25 5.72
CA GLY A 219 -16.92 16.52 6.65
C GLY A 219 -15.64 15.71 6.39
N VAL A 220 -15.68 14.74 5.48
CA VAL A 220 -14.52 13.95 5.04
C VAL A 220 -13.94 14.57 3.76
N GLN A 221 -12.63 14.45 3.57
CA GLN A 221 -11.97 15.01 2.38
C GLN A 221 -12.07 14.04 1.18
N ASP A 222 -12.27 14.53 -0.05
CA ASP A 222 -12.45 13.64 -1.22
C ASP A 222 -11.28 12.67 -1.40
N GLY A 223 -10.05 13.16 -1.21
CA GLY A 223 -8.84 12.36 -1.26
C GLY A 223 -8.77 11.33 -0.13
N ALA A 224 -9.35 11.61 1.04
CA ALA A 224 -9.41 10.66 2.13
C ALA A 224 -10.41 9.53 1.84
N GLU A 225 -11.60 9.89 1.40
CA GLU A 225 -12.65 8.97 0.94
C GLU A 225 -12.13 8.04 -0.16
N THR A 226 -11.52 8.63 -1.20
CA THR A 226 -11.02 7.90 -2.37
C THR A 226 -9.89 6.91 -2.03
N PHE A 227 -9.00 7.24 -1.09
CA PHE A 227 -7.78 6.46 -0.89
C PHE A 227 -7.74 5.60 0.37
N PHE A 228 -8.60 5.87 1.34
CA PHE A 228 -8.52 5.23 2.65
C PHE A 228 -9.86 4.63 3.11
N LEU A 229 -10.97 5.36 3.03
CA LEU A 229 -12.29 4.84 3.45
C LEU A 229 -13.00 4.03 2.37
N ALA A 230 -12.72 4.32 1.09
CA ALA A 230 -13.45 3.76 -0.06
C ALA A 230 -14.95 4.13 -0.08
N THR A 231 -15.30 5.25 0.57
CA THR A 231 -16.56 5.97 0.41
C THR A 231 -16.58 6.77 -0.90
N ASN A 232 -17.71 7.38 -1.20
CA ASN A 232 -17.96 8.09 -2.44
C ASN A 232 -17.97 9.62 -2.23
N PRO A 233 -16.96 10.35 -2.74
CA PRO A 233 -16.77 11.78 -2.46
C PRO A 233 -17.80 12.74 -3.08
N VAL A 234 -18.88 12.20 -3.63
CA VAL A 234 -20.00 13.00 -4.16
C VAL A 234 -21.34 12.61 -3.53
N LEU A 235 -21.31 11.72 -2.53
CA LEU A 235 -22.47 11.26 -1.79
C LEU A 235 -22.16 11.34 -0.30
N ARG A 236 -22.87 12.23 0.39
CA ARG A 236 -22.74 12.41 1.84
C ARG A 236 -22.96 11.14 2.68
N ASP A 237 -23.59 10.14 2.09
CA ASP A 237 -24.01 8.88 2.71
C ASP A 237 -23.77 7.81 1.64
N SER A 238 -22.67 7.09 1.78
CA SER A 238 -22.10 6.21 0.76
C SER A 238 -22.82 4.87 0.65
N ASP A 239 -23.32 4.34 1.76
CA ASP A 239 -24.04 3.06 1.79
C ASP A 239 -25.57 3.19 1.82
N GLY A 240 -26.07 4.41 2.06
CA GLY A 240 -27.47 4.77 1.97
C GLY A 240 -28.28 4.36 3.19
N ASP A 241 -27.65 4.17 4.34
CA ASP A 241 -28.35 3.85 5.59
C ASP A 241 -28.88 5.09 6.31
N GLY A 242 -28.47 6.30 5.90
CA GLY A 242 -28.94 7.56 6.44
C GLY A 242 -27.99 8.25 7.41
N LEU A 243 -26.99 7.56 7.97
CA LEU A 243 -25.82 8.19 8.56
C LEU A 243 -24.95 8.76 7.44
N ILE A 244 -24.33 9.91 7.69
CA ILE A 244 -23.41 10.50 6.71
C ILE A 244 -22.00 10.01 7.02
N ASP A 245 -21.15 9.84 6.00
CA ASP A 245 -19.84 9.20 6.20
C ASP A 245 -18.98 9.98 7.21
N GLY A 246 -19.09 11.30 7.24
CA GLY A 246 -18.45 12.15 8.25
C GLY A 246 -18.97 12.00 9.69
N ILE A 247 -20.16 11.44 9.94
CA ILE A 247 -20.60 11.03 11.29
C ILE A 247 -19.94 9.70 11.67
N GLU A 248 -19.77 8.82 10.70
CA GLU A 248 -19.19 7.50 10.90
C GLU A 248 -17.66 7.57 11.10
N ASP A 249 -16.96 8.47 10.39
CA ASP A 249 -15.59 8.91 10.66
C ASP A 249 -15.58 10.02 11.73
N LYS A 250 -15.93 9.66 12.97
CA LYS A 250 -16.13 10.58 14.11
C LYS A 250 -14.98 11.57 14.33
N ASN A 251 -13.77 11.21 13.94
CA ASN A 251 -12.59 12.04 14.12
C ASN A 251 -12.08 12.70 12.82
N PHE A 252 -12.77 12.50 11.70
CA PHE A 252 -12.51 13.09 10.37
C PHE A 252 -11.07 12.83 9.89
N ASN A 253 -10.49 11.69 10.27
CA ASN A 253 -9.12 11.37 9.92
C ASN A 253 -9.01 10.63 8.57
N GLY A 254 -10.15 10.23 8.02
CA GLY A 254 -10.25 9.48 6.78
C GLY A 254 -9.87 8.02 6.96
N ARG A 255 -10.04 7.43 8.14
CA ARG A 255 -9.74 6.02 8.40
C ARG A 255 -10.69 5.51 9.46
N ARG A 256 -11.28 4.36 9.20
CA ARG A 256 -12.10 3.64 10.16
C ARG A 256 -11.29 3.18 11.37
N ASP A 257 -11.69 3.65 12.55
CA ASP A 257 -11.23 3.19 13.86
C ASP A 257 -12.14 2.09 14.44
N LEU A 258 -11.75 1.52 15.59
CA LEU A 258 -12.48 0.38 16.19
C LEU A 258 -13.82 0.78 16.81
N ASP A 259 -13.99 2.06 17.15
CA ASP A 259 -15.18 2.66 17.75
C ASP A 259 -16.03 3.44 16.73
N GLU A 260 -15.81 3.16 15.44
CA GLU A 260 -16.47 3.75 14.28
C GLU A 260 -17.19 2.69 13.45
N THR A 261 -18.36 3.06 12.92
CA THR A 261 -19.10 2.27 11.93
C THR A 261 -18.36 2.26 10.60
N ASP A 262 -18.79 1.42 9.68
CA ASP A 262 -18.20 1.25 8.36
C ASP A 262 -19.10 1.92 7.32
N ALA A 263 -18.81 3.17 6.97
CA ALA A 263 -19.56 3.97 5.99
C ALA A 263 -19.69 3.39 4.57
N THR A 264 -19.17 2.19 4.34
CA THR A 264 -19.38 1.44 3.09
C THR A 264 -20.38 0.29 3.26
N LYS A 265 -20.96 0.16 4.45
CA LYS A 265 -21.87 -0.91 4.85
C LYS A 265 -22.95 -0.34 5.76
N TRP A 266 -24.17 -0.40 5.24
CA TRP A 266 -25.38 -0.05 5.97
C TRP A 266 -25.61 -0.81 7.30
N ASP A 267 -24.84 -1.85 7.59
CA ASP A 267 -24.93 -2.76 8.74
C ASP A 267 -23.51 -3.24 9.06
N THR A 268 -22.89 -2.60 10.04
CA THR A 268 -21.48 -2.75 10.39
C THR A 268 -21.20 -4.07 11.10
N ASP A 269 -22.08 -4.50 11.99
CA ASP A 269 -21.91 -5.70 12.81
C ASP A 269 -22.59 -6.95 12.23
N ALA A 270 -23.38 -6.78 11.17
CA ALA A 270 -24.07 -7.80 10.41
C ALA A 270 -25.18 -8.54 11.19
N ASP A 271 -25.87 -7.86 12.11
CA ASP A 271 -27.01 -8.42 12.85
C ASP A 271 -28.34 -8.34 12.06
N GLY A 272 -28.39 -7.49 11.02
CA GLY A 272 -29.54 -7.26 10.15
C GLY A 272 -30.43 -6.06 10.52
N LEU A 273 -30.04 -5.27 11.52
CA LEU A 273 -30.37 -3.86 11.65
C LEU A 273 -29.35 -3.00 10.89
N CYS A 274 -29.68 -1.73 10.76
CA CYS A 274 -28.87 -0.78 10.00
C CYS A 274 -28.22 0.16 10.99
N ASP A 275 -26.99 0.60 10.74
CA ASP A 275 -26.32 1.51 11.68
C ASP A 275 -27.17 2.78 11.80
N GLY A 276 -27.58 3.33 10.66
CA GLY A 276 -28.62 4.35 10.50
C GLY A 276 -30.03 3.80 10.23
N LEU A 277 -30.87 4.54 9.50
CA LEU A 277 -32.25 4.17 9.13
C LEU A 277 -32.42 3.70 7.68
N CYS A 278 -32.50 2.38 7.47
CA CYS A 278 -32.73 1.79 6.16
C CYS A 278 -34.17 1.26 5.96
N LYS A 279 -34.55 0.97 4.70
CA LYS A 279 -35.84 0.34 4.36
C LYS A 279 -35.75 -1.18 4.33
N VAL A 280 -36.57 -1.86 5.13
CA VAL A 280 -36.65 -3.33 5.12
C VAL A 280 -37.72 -3.80 4.13
N GLU A 281 -37.38 -4.70 3.20
CA GLU A 281 -38.18 -5.08 2.00
C GLU A 281 -39.63 -5.59 2.23
N LYS A 282 -40.09 -5.72 3.49
CA LYS A 282 -41.45 -6.18 3.83
C LYS A 282 -42.39 -5.12 4.40
N GLY A 283 -41.96 -3.87 4.52
CA GLY A 283 -42.83 -2.76 4.92
C GLY A 283 -42.15 -1.42 4.65
N GLN A 284 -42.93 -0.36 4.46
CA GLN A 284 -42.40 1.01 4.38
C GLN A 284 -41.83 1.51 5.73
N LYS A 285 -41.49 0.60 6.64
CA LYS A 285 -41.02 0.92 7.98
C LYS A 285 -39.49 0.97 7.94
N LEU A 286 -38.95 2.10 8.36
CA LEU A 286 -37.52 2.27 8.57
C LEU A 286 -37.14 1.56 9.86
N ARG A 287 -35.99 0.88 9.85
CA ARG A 287 -35.38 0.29 11.04
C ARG A 287 -33.90 0.64 11.04
N GLY A 288 -33.37 0.74 12.25
CA GLY A 288 -32.03 1.22 12.50
C GLY A 288 -31.72 1.22 13.96
N GLU A 289 -30.43 1.21 14.26
CA GLU A 289 -29.87 1.20 15.59
C GLU A 289 -29.75 2.64 16.12
N ASP A 290 -29.19 3.55 15.32
CA ASP A 290 -29.26 4.99 15.56
C ASP A 290 -30.58 5.56 14.98
N LYS A 291 -31.54 5.79 15.87
CA LYS A 291 -32.88 6.25 15.49
C LYS A 291 -32.88 7.74 15.14
N ASN A 292 -31.93 8.50 15.66
CA ASN A 292 -31.91 9.94 15.53
C ASN A 292 -30.79 10.47 14.60
N ILE A 293 -29.94 9.57 14.10
CA ILE A 293 -28.93 9.79 13.07
C ILE A 293 -27.92 10.85 13.52
N ASN A 294 -27.39 10.68 14.73
CA ASN A 294 -26.40 11.59 15.31
C ASN A 294 -25.03 10.91 15.55
N GLY A 295 -24.91 9.61 15.32
CA GLY A 295 -23.71 8.79 15.54
C GLY A 295 -23.33 8.58 17.02
N VAL A 296 -24.26 8.85 17.94
CA VAL A 296 -24.10 8.74 19.38
C VAL A 296 -25.12 7.76 19.92
N LEU A 297 -24.65 6.76 20.65
CA LEU A 297 -25.53 5.82 21.34
C LEU A 297 -26.35 6.54 22.44
N ASP A 298 -27.63 6.78 22.18
CA ASP A 298 -28.57 7.38 23.12
C ASP A 298 -29.41 6.33 23.88
N GLU A 299 -30.17 6.77 24.90
CA GLU A 299 -31.05 5.87 25.66
C GLU A 299 -32.20 5.34 24.77
N GLY A 300 -32.31 4.03 24.67
CA GLY A 300 -33.28 3.35 23.81
C GLY A 300 -32.81 3.16 22.36
N GLU A 301 -31.52 3.33 22.09
CA GLU A 301 -30.87 2.95 20.82
C GLU A 301 -30.01 1.71 21.01
N PHE A 302 -29.69 1.07 19.88
CA PHE A 302 -28.80 -0.08 19.81
C PHE A 302 -27.41 0.40 19.36
N ASN A 303 -26.38 -0.37 19.67
CA ASN A 303 -24.99 -0.07 19.36
C ASN A 303 -24.58 -0.76 18.04
N PRO A 304 -24.36 0.01 16.94
CA PRO A 304 -24.06 -0.55 15.62
C PRO A 304 -22.75 -1.33 15.47
N LEU A 305 -22.00 -1.48 16.56
CA LEU A 305 -20.76 -2.22 16.61
C LEU A 305 -20.92 -3.58 17.29
N LEU A 306 -22.11 -3.90 17.82
CA LEU A 306 -22.38 -5.05 18.66
C LEU A 306 -23.74 -5.69 18.32
N ILE A 307 -23.70 -6.91 17.80
CA ILE A 307 -24.88 -7.74 17.46
C ILE A 307 -25.85 -7.95 18.65
N ASP A 308 -25.36 -7.73 19.88
CA ASP A 308 -26.10 -7.80 21.14
C ASP A 308 -25.59 -6.66 22.02
N SER A 309 -26.34 -5.57 22.06
CA SER A 309 -25.97 -4.30 22.66
C SER A 309 -25.87 -4.36 24.19
N ASP A 310 -26.78 -5.09 24.83
CA ASP A 310 -26.88 -5.16 26.30
C ASP A 310 -26.23 -6.42 26.89
N GLY A 311 -25.91 -7.40 26.03
CA GLY A 311 -25.19 -8.62 26.36
C GLY A 311 -26.07 -9.68 27.04
N ASP A 312 -27.38 -9.68 26.77
CA ASP A 312 -28.34 -10.60 27.40
C ASP A 312 -28.57 -11.93 26.63
N ASP A 313 -27.79 -12.16 25.57
CA ASP A 313 -27.89 -13.28 24.61
C ASP A 313 -29.11 -13.20 23.65
N ILE A 314 -29.80 -12.06 23.57
CA ILE A 314 -30.81 -11.73 22.55
C ILE A 314 -30.20 -10.71 21.59
N LEU A 315 -30.28 -10.99 20.28
CA LEU A 315 -29.77 -10.05 19.28
C LEU A 315 -30.67 -8.83 19.17
N ASP A 316 -30.09 -7.66 18.89
CA ASP A 316 -30.82 -6.39 18.80
C ASP A 316 -31.97 -6.47 17.77
N LEU A 317 -31.73 -7.05 16.59
CA LEU A 317 -32.79 -7.32 15.62
C LEU A 317 -33.96 -8.11 16.20
N GLN A 318 -33.67 -9.12 17.02
CA GLN A 318 -34.68 -9.97 17.66
C GLN A 318 -35.49 -9.20 18.70
N GLU A 319 -34.85 -8.32 19.46
CA GLU A 319 -35.52 -7.42 20.41
C GLU A 319 -36.49 -6.48 19.68
N VAL A 320 -36.04 -5.85 18.58
CA VAL A 320 -36.88 -5.00 17.73
C VAL A 320 -38.14 -5.75 17.27
N PHE A 321 -38.02 -7.03 16.87
CA PHE A 321 -39.19 -7.84 16.50
C PHE A 321 -40.11 -8.15 17.68
N VAL A 322 -39.56 -8.42 18.86
CA VAL A 322 -40.35 -8.70 20.08
C VAL A 322 -41.11 -7.44 20.54
N CYS A 323 -40.50 -6.27 20.43
CA CYS A 323 -41.12 -4.97 20.67
C CYS A 323 -42.30 -4.70 19.73
N GLU A 324 -42.15 -4.97 18.43
CA GLU A 324 -43.24 -4.82 17.46
C GLU A 324 -44.45 -5.72 17.73
N LEU A 325 -44.22 -6.90 18.31
CA LEU A 325 -45.27 -7.83 18.71
C LEU A 325 -45.92 -7.47 20.06
N GLY A 326 -45.46 -6.40 20.72
CA GLY A 326 -45.98 -5.89 21.99
C GLY A 326 -45.61 -6.74 23.21
N GLY A 327 -44.50 -7.49 23.12
CA GLY A 327 -44.08 -8.46 24.14
C GLY A 327 -42.77 -8.14 24.88
N GLY A 328 -42.02 -7.12 24.48
CA GLY A 328 -40.68 -6.80 25.01
C GLY A 328 -40.65 -5.62 25.97
N THR A 329 -39.62 -5.58 26.83
CA THR A 329 -39.32 -4.44 27.73
C THR A 329 -38.10 -3.64 27.31
N ASP A 330 -37.19 -4.23 26.52
CA ASP A 330 -36.03 -3.57 25.93
C ASP A 330 -36.38 -3.09 24.52
N CYS A 331 -36.98 -1.91 24.50
CA CYS A 331 -37.42 -1.12 23.34
C CYS A 331 -37.16 0.36 23.65
#